data_AF-A0A1E5JNU2-F1
#
_entry.id   AF-A0A1E5JNU2-F1
#
_cell.length_a   1.000
_cell.length_b   1.000
_cell.length_c   1.000
_cell.angle_alpha   90.00
_cell.angle_beta   90.00
_cell.angle_gamma   90.00
#
_symmetry.space_group_name_H-M   'P 1'
#
loop_
_entity.id
_entity.type
_entity.pdbx_description
1 polymer ?
#
loop_
_entity_poly.entity_id
_entity_poly.type
_entity_poly.pdbx_seq_one_letter_code
_entity_poly.pdbx_strand_id
1 'polypeptide(L)' 'MDCRETYSATVSYISSKTEYTPPYIFSETSRTKFVYRIEAKPVISAIKYLHPGQPVSIYLNHDSAHI' A
#
# COMPACT_ATOMS: atom_id res chain seq x y z
N MET A 1 12.08 -15.66 1.95
CA MET A 1 10.86 -15.54 2.76
C MET A 1 9.71 -15.34 1.78
N ASP A 2 9.25 -16.47 1.25
CA ASP A 2 8.37 -16.55 0.09
C ASP A 2 7.00 -15.96 0.34
N CYS A 3 6.66 -14.92 -0.43
CA CYS A 3 5.28 -14.48 -0.58
C CYS A 3 4.56 -15.55 -1.42
N ARG A 4 3.71 -16.35 -0.78
CA ARG A 4 3.13 -17.56 -1.37
C ARG A 4 2.31 -17.32 -2.63
N GLU A 5 1.70 -16.14 -2.77
CA GLU A 5 0.93 -15.76 -3.96
C GLU A 5 0.61 -14.25 -3.94
N THR A 6 0.72 -13.58 -5.09
CA THR A 6 0.34 -12.18 -5.25
C THR A 6 -1.11 -12.08 -5.74
N TYR A 7 -1.94 -11.33 -5.02
CA TYR A 7 -3.33 -11.11 -5.40
C TYR A 7 -3.52 -9.72 -5.99
N SER A 8 -4.24 -9.65 -7.10
CA SER A 8 -4.67 -8.36 -7.65
C SER A 8 -5.70 -7.69 -6.74
N ALA A 9 -5.64 -6.37 -6.67
CA ALA A 9 -6.58 -5.56 -5.90
C ALA A 9 -6.99 -4.33 -6.71
N THR A 10 -8.23 -3.88 -6.52
CA THR A 10 -8.74 -2.64 -7.10
C THR A 10 -8.73 -1.53 -6.06
N VAL A 11 -8.08 -0.41 -6.36
CA VAL A 11 -8.12 0.78 -5.50
C VAL A 11 -9.50 1.42 -5.60
N SER A 12 -10.25 1.42 -4.51
CA SER A 12 -11.59 2.05 -4.45
C SER A 12 -11.54 3.50 -4.00
N TYR A 13 -10.48 3.91 -3.30
CA TYR A 13 -10.35 5.27 -2.79
C TYR A 13 -8.90 5.67 -2.56
N ILE A 14 -8.61 6.94 -2.82
CA ILE A 14 -7.34 7.60 -2.49
C ILE A 14 -7.70 8.88 -1.74
N SER A 15 -7.15 9.06 -0.53
CA SER A 15 -7.33 10.29 0.25
C SER A 15 -6.70 11.47 -0.47
N SER A 16 -7.44 12.57 -0.62
CA SER A 16 -6.92 13.84 -1.14
C SER A 16 -6.12 14.64 -0.12
N LYS A 17 -6.21 14.26 1.17
CA LYS A 17 -5.46 14.88 2.26
C LYS A 17 -4.25 14.03 2.61
N THR A 18 -3.10 14.68 2.71
CA THR A 18 -1.87 14.08 3.22
C THR A 18 -1.89 14.07 4.74
N GLU A 19 -1.56 12.96 5.37
CA GLU A 19 -1.26 12.94 6.79
C GLU A 19 0.26 12.87 6.97
N TYR A 20 0.78 13.73 7.85
CA TYR A 20 2.19 13.69 8.23
C TYR A 20 2.33 12.83 9.47
N THR A 21 2.81 11.60 9.30
CA THR A 21 3.16 10.70 10.41
C THR A 21 4.68 10.58 10.50
N PRO A 22 5.37 11.54 11.15
CA PRO A 22 6.82 11.47 11.32
C PRO A 22 7.19 10.24 12.15
N PRO A 23 8.21 9.46 11.75
CA PRO A 23 8.75 8.42 12.62
C PRO A 23 9.42 9.04 13.85
N TYR A 24 9.40 8.29 14.96
CA TYR A 24 9.93 8.70 16.27
C TYR A 24 11.47 8.83 16.34
N ILE A 25 12.19 8.77 15.21
CA ILE A 25 13.64 8.98 15.16
C ILE A 25 13.96 10.03 14.11
N PHE A 26 14.38 11.21 14.57
CA PHE A 26 14.86 12.30 13.74
C PHE A 26 16.21 11.93 13.14
N SER A 27 16.23 11.67 11.83
CA SER A 27 17.43 11.79 11.02
C SER A 27 17.29 13.08 10.21
N GLU A 28 18.30 13.94 10.22
CA GLU A 28 18.27 15.28 9.61
C GLU A 28 17.93 15.27 8.10
N THR A 29 18.08 14.12 7.46
CA THR A 29 17.81 13.84 6.05
C THR A 29 16.36 13.47 5.72
N SER A 30 15.50 13.17 6.68
CA SER A 30 14.10 12.76 6.42
C SER A 30 13.13 13.94 6.44
N ARG A 31 13.38 14.95 5.62
CA ARG A 31 12.50 16.12 5.48
C ARG A 31 11.42 15.81 4.44
N THR A 32 10.19 15.60 4.93
CA THR A 32 8.94 15.55 4.17
C THR A 32 8.63 14.22 3.44
N LYS A 33 8.22 13.20 4.19
CA LYS A 33 7.48 12.06 3.63
C LYS A 33 5.98 12.32 3.80
N PHE A 34 5.26 12.45 2.69
CA PHE A 34 3.80 12.52 2.69
C PHE A 34 3.23 11.10 2.73
N VAL A 35 2.34 10.82 3.68
CA VAL A 35 1.61 9.56 3.75
C VAL A 35 0.18 9.82 3.30
N TYR A 36 -0.31 8.94 2.43
CA TYR A 36 -1.69 8.96 1.92
C TYR A 36 -2.37 7.66 2.29
N ARG A 37 -3.62 7.76 2.76
CA ARG A 37 -4.47 6.58 2.91
C ARG A 37 -5.01 6.17 1.55
N ILE A 38 -4.86 4.90 1.21
CA ILE A 38 -5.54 4.25 0.09
C ILE A 38 -6.42 3.13 0.64
N GLU A 39 -7.55 2.90 -0.01
CA GLU A 39 -8.39 1.74 0.25
C GLU A 39 -8.39 0.89 -1.01
N ALA A 40 -7.90 -0.34 -0.89
CA ALA A 40 -7.86 -1.31 -1.97
C ALA A 40 -8.64 -2.56 -1.58
N LYS A 41 -9.45 -3.05 -2.50
CA LYS A 41 -10.24 -4.27 -2.34
C LYS A 41 -9.56 -5.40 -3.12
N PRO A 42 -9.03 -6.43 -2.44
CA PRO A 42 -8.46 -7.58 -3.13
C PRO A 42 -9.57 -8.39 -3.81
N VAL A 43 -9.18 -9.20 -4.81
CA VAL A 43 -10.10 -10.13 -5.47
C VAL A 43 -10.73 -11.11 -4.47
N ILE A 44 -11.96 -11.58 -4.74
CA ILE A 44 -12.73 -12.44 -3.83
C ILE A 44 -11.98 -13.75 -3.50
N SER A 45 -11.21 -14.29 -4.45
CA SER A 45 -10.38 -15.48 -4.23
C SER A 45 -9.32 -15.29 -3.13
N ALA A 46 -8.83 -14.07 -2.94
CA ALA A 46 -7.83 -13.74 -1.93
C ALA A 46 -8.36 -13.82 -0.50
N ILE A 47 -9.68 -13.70 -0.30
CA ILE A 47 -10.32 -13.70 1.04
C ILE A 47 -10.07 -15.01 1.78
N LYS A 48 -9.86 -16.12 1.06
CA LYS A 48 -9.53 -17.43 1.67
C LYS A 48 -8.12 -17.48 2.26
N TYR A 49 -7.22 -16.59 1.84
CA TYR A 49 -5.79 -16.65 2.15
C TYR A 49 -5.27 -15.40 2.87
N LEU A 50 -5.99 -14.28 2.79
CA LEU A 50 -5.68 -13.04 3.49
C LEU A 50 -6.55 -12.90 4.72
N HIS A 51 -5.94 -12.99 5.90
CA HIS A 51 -6.63 -12.79 7.17
C HIS A 51 -6.56 -11.32 7.61
N PRO A 52 -7.63 -10.77 8.23
CA PRO A 52 -7.58 -9.44 8.83
C PRO A 52 -6.43 -9.31 9.83
N GLY A 53 -5.68 -8.19 9.77
CA GLY A 53 -4.52 -7.93 10.63
C GLY A 53 -3.22 -8.59 10.16
N GLN A 54 -3.23 -9.40 9.10
CA GLN A 54 -2.02 -9.95 8.52
C GLN A 54 -1.18 -8.84 7.85
N PRO A 55 0.13 -8.73 8.15
CA PRO A 55 1.00 -7.82 7.44
C PRO A 55 1.12 -8.25 5.97
N VAL A 56 1.01 -7.28 5.06
CA VAL A 56 1.09 -7.48 3.62
C VAL A 56 2.06 -6.50 3.00
N SER A 57 2.66 -6.89 1.88
CA SER A 57 3.45 -6.00 1.02
C SER A 57 2.67 -5.69 -0.24
N ILE A 58 2.73 -4.44 -0.70
CA ILE A 58 2.03 -3.97 -1.88
C ILE A 58 3.05 -3.72 -2.97
N TYR A 59 2.79 -4.28 -4.15
CA TYR A 59 3.57 -4.06 -5.36
C TYR A 59 2.67 -3.35 -6.37
N LEU A 60 3.13 -2.20 -6.86
CA LEU A 60 2.47 -1.48 -7.93
C LEU A 60 3.07 -1.95 -9.25
N ASN A 61 2.27 -2.64 -10.06
CA ASN A 61 2.64 -2.95 -11.44
C ASN A 61 2.41 -1.68 -12.26
N HIS A 62 3.45 -0.89 -12.45
CA HIS A 62 3.42 0.25 -13.36
C HIS A 62 3.59 -0.29 -14.78
N ASP A 63 2.47 -0.51 -15.47
CA ASP A 63 2.49 -0.61 -16.93
C ASP A 63 2.60 0.83 -17.46
N SER A 64 3.82 1.23 -17.79
CA SER A 64 4.17 2.54 -18.33
C SER A 64 3.54 2.72 -19.72
N ALA A 65 2.23 2.88 -19.81
CA ALA A 65 1.64 3.56 -20.95
C ALA A 65 1.98 5.05 -20.82
N HIS A 66 3.15 5.41 -21.35
CA HIS A 66 3.57 6.78 -21.60
C HIS A 66 2.42 7.59 -22.23
N ILE A 67 2.18 8.78 -21.68
CA ILE A 67 1.59 9.90 -22.38
C ILE A 67 2.60 11.04 -22.28
#